data_AF-A0AAP4A440-F1
#
_entry.id   AF-A0AAP4A440-F1
#
_cell.length_a   1.000
_cell.length_b   1.000
_cell.length_c   1.000
_cell.angle_alpha   90.00
_cell.angle_beta   90.00
_cell.angle_gamma   90.00
#
_symmetry.space_group_name_H-M   'P 1'
#
loop_
_entity.id
_entity.type
_entity.pdbx_description
1 polymer ?
#
loop_
_entity_poly.entity_id
_entity_poly.type
_entity_poly.pdbx_seq_one_letter_code
_entity_poly.pdbx_strand_id
1 'polypeptide(L)' 'MTIAEMIVREIDKRGYKNKWVAEQVGIKEVTFSLKLKKDRFTAAELVRIGILFDLDLNMFKGSATLEDEE' A
#
# COMPACT_ATOMS: atom_id res chain seq x y z
N MET A 1 -4.36 -0.78 -12.45
CA MET A 1 -3.27 -0.58 -11.47
C MET A 1 -3.89 -0.70 -10.09
N THR A 2 -3.51 -1.70 -9.31
CA THR A 2 -4.04 -1.96 -7.97
C THR A 2 -3.28 -1.17 -6.90
N ILE A 3 -3.83 -1.06 -5.69
CA ILE A 3 -3.13 -0.38 -4.59
C ILE A 3 -1.82 -1.11 -4.27
N ALA A 4 -1.83 -2.44 -4.27
CA ALA A 4 -0.65 -3.26 -4.08
C ALA A 4 0.43 -2.99 -5.16
N GLU A 5 0.07 -2.88 -6.43
CA GLU A 5 1.01 -2.53 -7.50
C GLU A 5 1.63 -1.15 -7.31
N MET A 6 0.85 -0.16 -6.85
CA MET A 6 1.37 1.17 -6.50
C MET A 6 2.41 1.10 -5.38
N ILE A 7 2.08 0.35 -4.33
CA ILE A 7 2.96 0.18 -3.16
C ILE A 7 4.26 -0.51 -3.59
N VAL A 8 4.18 -1.63 -4.32
CA VAL A 8 5.36 -2.36 -4.81
C VAL A 8 6.24 -1.45 -5.67
N ARG A 9 5.64 -0.67 -6.57
CA ARG A 9 6.39 0.27 -7.42
C ARG A 9 7.15 1.31 -6.62
N GLU A 10 6.53 1.87 -5.57
CA GLU A 10 7.21 2.85 -4.70
C GLU A 10 8.29 2.21 -3.83
N ILE A 11 8.10 0.96 -3.40
CA ILE A 11 9.12 0.17 -2.70
C ILE A 11 10.35 -0.03 -3.59
N ASP A 12 10.14 -0.52 -4.82
CA ASP A 12 11.19 -0.82 -5.78
C ASP A 12 11.94 0.46 -6.20
N LYS A 13 11.20 1.54 -6.48
CA LYS A 13 11.76 2.86 -6.85
C LYS A 13 12.70 3.41 -5.79
N ARG A 14 12.45 3.12 -4.51
CA ARG A 14 13.26 3.59 -3.37
C ARG A 14 14.29 2.56 -2.90
N GLY A 15 14.29 1.35 -3.48
CA GLY A 15 15.20 0.27 -3.11
C GLY A 15 14.94 -0.31 -1.71
N TYR A 16 13.71 -0.22 -1.21
CA TYR A 16 13.35 -0.78 0.09
C TYR A 16 13.01 -2.26 0.00
N LYS A 17 13.17 -2.97 1.12
CA LYS A 17 12.72 -4.36 1.25
C LYS A 17 11.32 -4.38 1.84
N ASN A 18 10.47 -5.30 1.38
CA ASN A 18 9.12 -5.51 1.93
C ASN A 18 9.13 -5.69 3.45
N LYS A 19 10.12 -6.41 3.99
CA LYS A 19 10.33 -6.55 5.44
C LYS A 19 10.47 -5.20 6.15
N TRP A 20 11.34 -4.34 5.63
CA TRP A 20 11.62 -3.04 6.23
C TRP A 20 10.37 -2.15 6.21
N VAL A 21 9.66 -2.13 5.08
CA VAL A 21 8.42 -1.37 4.94
C VAL A 21 7.36 -1.87 5.93
N ALA A 22 7.19 -3.19 6.03
CA ALA A 22 6.25 -3.81 6.97
C ALA A 22 6.55 -3.38 8.41
N GLU A 23 7.82 -3.38 8.82
CA GLU A 23 8.26 -2.91 10.14
C GLU A 23 7.93 -1.42 10.36
N GLN A 24 8.19 -0.55 9.39
CA GLN A 24 7.90 0.88 9.50
C GLN A 24 6.40 1.18 9.65
N VAL A 25 5.52 0.38 9.02
CA VAL A 25 4.07 0.58 9.10
C VAL A 25 3.39 -0.22 10.22
N GLY A 26 4.18 -0.97 11.00
CA GLY A 26 3.71 -1.75 12.15
C GLY A 26 2.94 -3.02 11.77
N ILE A 27 3.28 -3.64 10.63
CA ILE A 27 2.67 -4.86 10.12
C ILE A 27 3.71 -5.99 10.11
N LYS A 28 3.33 -7.22 10.46
CA LYS A 28 4.21 -8.38 10.30
C LYS A 28 4.52 -8.62 8.82
N GLU A 29 5.76 -8.90 8.46
CA GLU A 29 6.20 -9.13 7.07
C GLU A 29 5.31 -10.12 6.30
N VAL A 30 4.95 -11.24 6.92
CA VAL A 30 4.07 -12.26 6.32
C VAL A 30 2.68 -11.70 6.03
N THR A 31 2.13 -10.91 6.95
CA THR A 31 0.83 -10.23 6.79
C THR A 31 0.92 -9.17 5.69
N PHE A 32 2.00 -8.39 5.65
CA PHE A 32 2.21 -7.38 4.61
C PHE A 32 2.28 -8.02 3.22
N SER A 33 3.06 -9.10 3.08
CA SER A 33 3.17 -9.86 1.82
C SER A 33 1.83 -10.45 1.39
N LEU A 34 1.03 -10.98 2.33
CA LEU A 34 -0.31 -11.47 2.05
C LEU A 34 -1.26 -10.34 1.59
N LYS A 35 -1.15 -9.15 2.20
CA LYS A 35 -1.96 -7.97 1.84
C LYS A 35 -1.61 -7.43 0.47
N LEU A 36 -0.32 -7.40 0.12
CA LEU A 36 0.13 -7.09 -1.25
C LEU A 36 -0.47 -8.09 -2.25
N LYS A 37 -0.39 -9.40 -1.96
CA LYS A 37 -0.96 -10.43 -2.85
C LYS A 37 -2.49 -10.34 -3.01
N LYS A 38 -3.20 -9.95 -1.95
CA LYS A 38 -4.66 -9.87 -1.91
C LYS A 38 -5.21 -8.49 -2.27
N ASP A 39 -4.36 -7.51 -2.47
CA ASP A 39 -4.72 -6.10 -2.64
C ASP A 39 -5.69 -5.59 -1.55
N ARG A 40 -5.37 -5.89 -0.28
CA ARG A 40 -6.25 -5.57 0.87
C ARG A 40 -5.52 -4.83 1.97
N PHE A 41 -5.64 -3.51 1.94
CA PHE A 41 -5.14 -2.61 2.97
C PHE A 41 -6.31 -1.87 3.62
N THR A 42 -6.23 -1.67 4.93
CA THR A 42 -7.13 -0.79 5.66
C THR A 42 -6.72 0.67 5.42
N ALA A 43 -7.66 1.60 5.60
CA ALA A 43 -7.37 3.03 5.48
C ALA A 43 -6.20 3.47 6.38
N ALA A 44 -6.13 2.97 7.62
CA ALA A 44 -5.04 3.29 8.54
C ALA A 44 -3.67 2.80 8.04
N GLU A 45 -3.61 1.62 7.41
CA GLU A 45 -2.38 1.10 6.81
C GLU A 45 -1.96 1.94 5.60
N LEU A 46 -2.91 2.35 4.76
CA LEU A 46 -2.62 3.22 3.61
C LEU A 46 -2.14 4.60 4.04
N VAL A 47 -2.70 5.18 5.10
CA VAL A 47 -2.20 6.43 5.69
C VAL A 47 -0.75 6.29 6.14
N ARG A 48 -0.39 5.20 6.84
CA ARG A 48 0.98 4.97 7.31
C ARG A 48 1.95 4.77 6.14
N ILE A 49 1.56 4.02 5.13
CA ILE A 49 2.35 3.82 3.90
C ILE A 49 2.51 5.16 3.17
N GLY A 50 1.44 5.95 3.10
CA GLY A 50 1.46 7.28 2.49
C GLY A 50 2.42 8.23 3.19
N ILE A 51 2.42 8.24 4.53
CA ILE A 51 3.39 9.01 5.31
C ILE A 51 4.83 8.51 5.07
N LEU A 52 5.04 7.19 5.09
CA LEU A 52 6.37 6.59 4.91
C LEU A 52 6.99 6.96 3.54
N PHE A 53 6.15 7.00 2.51
CA PHE A 53 6.58 7.28 1.15
C PHE A 53 6.31 8.72 0.71
N ASP A 54 5.82 9.61 1.57
CA ASP A 54 5.44 10.98 1.18
C ASP A 54 4.51 11.00 -0.05
N LEU A 55 3.44 10.21 0.02
CA LEU A 55 2.46 10.02 -1.05
C LEU A 55 1.16 10.74 -0.75
N ASP A 56 0.58 11.38 -1.76
CA ASP A 56 -0.80 11.87 -1.69
C ASP A 56 -1.78 10.68 -1.78
N LEU A 57 -2.55 10.45 -0.72
CA LEU A 57 -3.55 9.38 -0.66
C LEU A 57 -4.59 9.44 -1.79
N ASN A 58 -4.81 10.61 -2.40
CA ASN A 58 -5.65 10.75 -3.60
C ASN A 58 -5.19 9.84 -4.75
N MET A 59 -3.91 9.45 -4.79
CA MET A 59 -3.41 8.52 -5.80
C MET A 59 -4.06 7.14 -5.72
N PHE A 60 -4.56 6.74 -4.54
CA PHE A 60 -5.25 5.46 -4.35
C PHE A 60 -6.74 5.50 -4.79
N LYS A 61 -7.29 6.66 -5.13
CA LYS A 61 -8.70 6.78 -5.57
C LYS A 61 -8.96 6.10 -6.91
N GLY A 62 -7.97 6.05 -7.81
CA GLY A 62 -8.13 5.39 -9.11
C GLY A 62 -8.02 3.85 -9.07
N SER A 63 -7.64 3.30 -7.93
CA SER A 63 -7.48 1.85 -7.70
C SER A 63 -8.52 1.26 -6.75
N ALA A 64 -9.21 2.10 -5.96
CA ALA A 64 -10.52 1.78 -5.44
C ALA A 64 -11.48 1.78 -6.63
N THR A 65 -11.88 0.60 -7.12
CA THR A 65 -13.14 0.50 -7.87
C THR A 65 -14.22 1.07 -6.97
N LEU A 66 -14.59 2.32 -7.21
CA LEU A 66 -15.83 2.87 -6.73
C LEU A 66 -16.91 2.04 -7.47
N GLU A 67 -17.34 0.94 -6.85
CA GLU A 67 -18.68 0.38 -7.09
C GLU A 67 -19.70 1.33 -6.43
N ASP A 68 -19.63 2.61 -6.78
CA ASP A 68 -20.61 3.62 -6.47
C ASP A 68 -21.07 4.15 -7.83
N GLU A 69 -21.95 3.41 -8.51
CA GLU A 69 -22.89 3.98 -9.48
C GLU A 69 -24.07 3.00 -9.70
N GLU A 70 -25.20 3.41 -9.11
CA GLU A 70 -26.62 2.99 -9.24
C GLU A 70 -27.14 1.69 -8.60
#